data_AF-A0A8J9WBH2-F1
#
_entry.id   AF-A0A8J9WBH2-F1
#
_cell.length_a   1.000
_cell.length_b   1.000
_cell.length_c   1.000
_cell.angle_alpha   90.00
_cell.angle_beta   90.00
_cell.angle_gamma   90.00
#
_symmetry.space_group_name_H-M   'P 1'
#
loop_
_entity.id
_entity.type
_entity.pdbx_description
1 polymer ?
#
loop_
_entity_poly.entity_id
_entity_poly.type
_entity_poly.pdbx_seq_one_letter_code
_entity_poly.pdbx_strand_id
1 'polypeptide(L)'
;MKEMMEQQKIYYKDLLDQQEKNFRSFVQIITDSTNQRMDNLVREMQDLKNSLNFSQGELGDVKTVSSKNVDKIKQLEQDIQTYNNEVTEIVNKVDYIENQSRRNNLIFDGIRDDRKETWEQSEVKVKEVLKNKLRLNTDAIEIERAHRNGRPGDRPRPIVVKFSRFKDKQSILRHAKLLKGTSIYINEDYSERIRQKRKDLLPALRAARERGQVAHIRYDKLVISDRGTANN
;
A
#
# COMPACT_ATOMS: atom_id res chain seq x y z
N MET A 1 84.79 77.99 -33.37
CA MET A 1 84.80 77.20 -32.12
C MET A 1 83.56 77.50 -31.25
N LYS A 2 83.23 78.76 -30.95
CA LYS A 2 82.00 79.13 -30.22
C LYS A 2 80.70 78.72 -30.93
N GLU A 3 80.57 78.97 -32.24
CA GLU A 3 79.36 78.56 -33.00
C GLU A 3 79.13 77.05 -33.01
N MET A 4 80.22 76.27 -33.10
CA MET A 4 80.17 74.81 -33.11
C MET A 4 79.66 74.26 -31.76
N MET A 5 80.12 74.84 -30.65
CA MET A 5 79.64 74.50 -29.30
C MET A 5 78.16 74.89 -29.11
N GLU A 6 77.73 76.00 -29.70
CA GLU A 6 76.34 76.46 -29.62
C GLU A 6 75.40 75.55 -30.43
N GLN A 7 75.81 75.14 -31.63
CA GLN A 7 75.09 74.13 -32.42
C GLN A 7 74.98 72.79 -31.69
N GLN A 8 76.04 72.36 -30.99
CA GLN A 8 76.03 71.12 -30.22
C GLN A 8 75.06 71.20 -29.02
N LYS A 9 75.00 72.36 -28.34
CA LYS A 9 74.02 72.63 -27.28
C LYS A 9 72.58 72.59 -27.80
N ILE A 10 72.33 73.22 -28.95
CA ILE A 10 71.01 73.21 -29.59
C ILE A 10 70.61 71.78 -29.95
N TYR A 11 71.52 71.00 -30.53
CA TYR A 11 71.28 69.59 -30.86
C TYR A 11 70.93 68.73 -29.64
N TYR A 12 71.70 68.83 -28.54
CA TYR A 12 71.39 68.07 -27.32
C TYR A 12 70.08 68.51 -26.65
N LYS A 13 69.75 69.80 -26.71
CA LYS A 13 68.47 70.31 -26.21
C LYS A 13 67.30 69.77 -27.03
N ASP A 14 67.41 69.77 -28.35
CA ASP A 14 66.38 69.25 -29.25
C ASP A 14 66.20 67.73 -29.10
N LEU A 15 67.31 67.00 -28.87
CA LEU A 15 67.28 65.57 -28.56
C LEU A 15 66.57 65.27 -27.22
N LEU A 16 66.86 66.07 -26.17
CA LEU A 16 66.18 65.94 -24.88
C LEU A 16 64.69 66.28 -24.98
N ASP A 17 64.33 67.35 -25.71
CA ASP A 17 62.93 67.72 -25.97
C ASP A 17 62.20 66.62 -26.76
N GLN A 18 62.87 65.98 -27.73
CA GLN A 18 62.34 64.80 -28.42
C GLN A 18 62.16 63.61 -27.48
N GLN A 19 63.14 63.30 -26.62
CA GLN A 19 63.01 62.20 -25.67
C GLN A 19 61.90 62.44 -24.66
N GLU A 20 61.74 63.67 -24.16
CA GLU A 20 60.64 64.03 -23.25
C GLU A 20 59.28 63.86 -23.94
N LYS A 21 59.15 64.33 -25.19
CA LYS A 21 57.91 64.13 -25.98
C LYS A 21 57.61 62.65 -26.20
N ASN A 22 58.62 61.85 -26.54
CA ASN A 22 58.45 60.42 -26.76
C ASN A 22 58.04 59.70 -25.48
N PHE A 23 58.67 60.03 -24.35
CA PHE A 23 58.33 59.44 -23.05
C PHE A 23 56.91 59.83 -22.61
N ARG A 24 56.54 61.11 -22.73
CA ARG A 24 55.18 61.58 -22.45
C ARG A 24 54.15 60.85 -23.32
N SER A 25 54.43 60.69 -24.61
CA SER A 25 53.55 59.97 -25.53
C SER A 25 53.39 58.49 -25.13
N PHE A 26 54.49 57.82 -24.78
CA PHE A 26 54.46 56.42 -24.32
C PHE A 26 53.64 56.27 -23.03
N VAL A 27 53.85 57.13 -22.04
CA VAL A 27 53.09 57.13 -20.78
C VAL A 27 51.62 57.40 -21.04
N GLN A 28 51.29 58.30 -21.97
CA GLN A 28 49.91 58.59 -22.34
C GLN A 28 49.23 57.35 -22.94
N ILE A 29 49.88 56.67 -23.89
CA ILE A 29 49.35 55.46 -24.52
C ILE A 29 49.08 54.35 -23.49
N ILE A 30 50.03 54.12 -22.57
CA ILE A 30 49.82 53.13 -21.50
C ILE A 30 48.65 53.54 -20.61
N THR A 31 48.61 54.80 -20.18
CA THR A 31 47.56 55.32 -19.30
C THR A 31 46.18 55.16 -19.93
N ASP A 32 46.03 55.53 -21.21
CA ASP A 32 44.79 55.40 -21.96
C ASP A 32 44.38 53.94 -22.10
N SER A 33 45.33 53.05 -22.43
CA SER A 33 45.07 51.61 -22.53
C SER A 33 44.64 51.00 -21.20
N THR A 34 45.27 51.39 -20.09
CA THR A 34 44.89 50.92 -18.75
C THR A 34 43.54 51.45 -18.32
N ASN A 35 43.22 52.71 -18.61
CA ASN A 35 41.91 53.28 -18.31
C ASN A 35 40.80 52.57 -19.08
N GLN A 36 41.01 52.29 -20.36
CA GLN A 36 40.03 51.56 -21.17
C GLN A 36 39.78 50.15 -20.64
N ARG A 37 40.83 49.44 -20.22
CA ARG A 37 40.70 48.13 -19.57
C ARG A 37 39.97 48.24 -18.24
N MET A 38 40.25 49.27 -17.45
CA MET A 38 39.60 49.52 -16.17
C MET A 38 38.11 49.82 -16.34
N ASP A 39 37.73 50.62 -17.33
CA ASP A 39 36.33 50.89 -17.67
C ASP A 39 35.59 49.63 -18.09
N ASN A 40 36.23 48.77 -18.88
CA ASN A 40 35.66 47.48 -19.28
C ASN A 40 35.44 46.57 -18.07
N LEU A 41 36.42 46.46 -17.17
CA LEU A 41 36.30 45.68 -15.93
C LEU A 41 35.17 46.21 -15.04
N VAL A 42 35.02 47.53 -14.93
CA VAL A 42 33.94 48.14 -14.14
C VAL A 42 32.57 47.80 -14.73
N ARG A 43 32.42 47.81 -16.06
CA ARG A 43 31.18 47.40 -16.73
C ARG A 43 30.86 45.92 -16.49
N GLU A 44 31.82 45.03 -16.73
CA GLU A 44 31.64 43.59 -16.49
C GLU A 44 31.30 43.30 -15.02
N MET A 45 31.94 43.99 -14.08
CA MET A 45 31.66 43.86 -12.65
C MET A 45 30.23 44.32 -12.31
N GLN A 46 29.73 45.36 -12.96
CA GLN A 46 28.37 45.83 -12.78
C GLN A 46 27.34 44.84 -13.34
N ASP A 47 27.62 44.24 -14.50
CA ASP A 47 26.77 43.20 -15.09
C ASP A 47 26.72 41.95 -14.21
N LEU A 48 27.87 41.50 -13.70
CA LEU A 48 27.95 40.38 -12.75
C LEU A 48 27.17 40.66 -11.46
N LYS A 49 27.23 41.88 -10.93
CA LYS A 49 26.46 42.29 -9.75
C LYS A 49 24.95 42.21 -10.02
N ASN A 50 24.51 42.65 -11.19
CA ASN A 50 23.10 42.58 -11.57
C ASN A 50 22.62 41.12 -11.70
N SER A 51 23.40 40.26 -12.37
CA SER A 51 23.10 38.83 -12.47
C SER A 51 23.08 38.15 -11.11
N LEU A 52 24.01 38.47 -10.20
CA LEU A 52 24.05 37.92 -8.85
C LEU A 52 22.78 38.28 -8.06
N ASN A 53 22.35 39.54 -8.11
CA ASN A 53 21.12 39.99 -7.44
C ASN A 53 19.89 39.27 -8.00
N PHE A 54 19.82 39.08 -9.33
CA PHE A 54 18.75 38.33 -9.96
C PHE A 54 18.70 36.88 -9.47
N SER A 55 19.84 36.16 -9.51
CA SER A 55 19.91 34.78 -9.02
C SER A 55 19.61 34.65 -7.52
N GLN A 56 19.96 35.66 -6.70
CA GLN A 56 19.57 35.70 -5.28
C GLN A 56 18.06 35.80 -5.10
N GLY A 57 17.37 36.57 -5.95
CA GLY A 57 15.92 36.63 -5.98
C GLY A 57 15.28 35.28 -6.31
N GLU A 58 15.71 34.65 -7.41
CA GLU A 58 15.21 33.34 -7.82
C GLU A 58 15.45 32.27 -6.74
N LEU A 59 16.61 32.29 -6.08
CA LEU A 59 16.90 31.39 -4.94
C LEU A 59 15.94 31.60 -3.77
N GLY A 60 15.54 32.85 -3.49
CA GLY A 60 14.53 33.17 -2.48
C GLY A 60 13.16 32.57 -2.81
N ASP A 61 12.75 32.68 -4.07
CA ASP A 61 11.48 32.13 -4.55
C ASP A 61 11.49 30.59 -4.50
N VAL A 62 12.56 29.96 -4.97
CA VAL A 62 12.74 28.50 -4.90
C VAL A 62 12.70 28.01 -3.44
N LYS A 63 13.35 28.71 -2.51
CA LYS A 63 13.32 28.37 -1.09
C LYS A 63 11.90 28.45 -0.52
N THR A 64 11.15 29.47 -0.92
CA THR A 64 9.75 29.65 -0.48
C THR A 64 8.85 28.53 -1.00
N VAL A 65 8.96 28.19 -2.29
CA VAL A 65 8.21 27.08 -2.89
C VAL A 65 8.61 25.74 -2.27
N SER A 66 9.92 25.53 -2.06
CA SER A 66 10.44 24.32 -1.43
C SER A 66 9.88 24.13 -0.01
N SER A 67 9.83 25.19 0.80
CA SER A 67 9.21 25.14 2.13
C SER A 67 7.73 24.76 2.06
N LYS A 68 6.96 25.39 1.16
CA LYS A 68 5.53 25.07 0.98
C LYS A 68 5.32 23.61 0.54
N ASN A 69 6.20 23.09 -0.32
CA ASN A 69 6.14 21.71 -0.75
C ASN A 69 6.45 20.73 0.39
N VAL A 70 7.43 21.03 1.24
CA VAL A 70 7.72 20.23 2.44
C VAL A 70 6.50 20.17 3.37
N ASP A 71 5.83 21.30 3.60
CA ASP A 71 4.63 21.33 4.44
C ASP A 71 3.48 20.55 3.80
N LYS A 72 3.31 20.65 2.48
CA LYS A 72 2.28 19.90 1.76
C LYS A 72 2.55 18.39 1.79
N ILE A 73 3.82 17.97 1.67
CA ILE A 73 4.20 16.56 1.78
C ILE A 73 3.85 16.01 3.16
N LYS A 74 4.19 16.73 4.24
CA LYS A 74 3.83 16.31 5.61
C LYS A 74 2.32 16.16 5.80
N GLN A 75 1.54 17.12 5.27
CA GLN A 75 0.09 17.03 5.32
C GLN A 75 -0.43 15.79 4.57
N LEU A 76 0.09 15.52 3.37
CA LEU A 76 -0.29 14.35 2.59
C LEU A 76 0.08 13.04 3.30
N GLU A 77 1.24 12.97 3.96
CA GLU A 77 1.64 11.81 4.76
C GLU A 77 0.65 11.55 5.91
N GLN A 78 0.22 12.62 6.60
CA GLN A 78 -0.75 12.53 7.68
C GLN A 78 -2.15 12.13 7.19
N ASP A 79 -2.57 12.65 6.05
CA ASP A 79 -3.84 12.28 5.41
C ASP A 79 -3.82 10.81 4.98
N ILE A 80 -2.73 10.34 4.37
CA ILE A 80 -2.54 8.93 4.00
C ILE A 80 -2.62 8.02 5.23
N GLN A 81 -1.98 8.40 6.34
CA GLN A 81 -2.06 7.63 7.57
C GLN A 81 -3.50 7.56 8.10
N THR A 82 -4.22 8.67 8.06
CA THR A 82 -5.63 8.75 8.48
C THR A 82 -6.51 7.84 7.62
N TYR A 83 -6.40 7.94 6.29
CA TYR A 83 -7.16 7.10 5.37
C TYR A 83 -6.83 5.61 5.53
N ASN A 84 -5.57 5.24 5.76
CA ASN A 84 -5.21 3.85 6.01
C ASN A 84 -5.89 3.29 7.27
N ASN A 85 -6.00 4.10 8.33
CA ASN A 85 -6.71 3.71 9.55
C ASN A 85 -8.21 3.53 9.29
N GLU A 86 -8.83 4.46 8.57
CA GLU A 86 -10.25 4.39 8.21
C GLU A 86 -10.56 3.18 7.32
N VAL A 87 -9.73 2.94 6.29
CA VAL A 87 -9.85 1.77 5.42
C VAL A 87 -9.74 0.48 6.23
N THR A 88 -8.80 0.40 7.17
CA THR A 88 -8.64 -0.76 8.06
C THR A 88 -9.89 -0.98 8.91
N GLU A 89 -10.46 0.10 9.47
CA GLU A 89 -11.69 0.02 10.25
C GLU A 89 -12.88 -0.45 9.41
N ILE A 90 -13.04 0.10 8.20
CA ILE A 90 -14.09 -0.28 7.26
C ILE A 90 -13.96 -1.76 6.89
N VAL A 91 -12.76 -2.22 6.53
CA VAL A 91 -12.51 -3.63 6.19
C VAL A 91 -12.88 -4.56 7.36
N ASN A 92 -12.55 -4.17 8.59
CA ASN A 92 -12.92 -4.94 9.79
C ASN A 92 -14.45 -4.95 10.02
N LYS A 93 -15.13 -3.81 9.83
CA LYS A 93 -16.60 -3.71 9.94
C LYS A 93 -17.31 -4.55 8.87
N VAL A 94 -16.83 -4.49 7.63
CA VAL A 94 -17.39 -5.29 6.52
C VAL A 94 -17.24 -6.78 6.80
N ASP A 95 -16.05 -7.23 7.24
CA ASP A 95 -15.82 -8.63 7.61
C ASP A 95 -16.72 -9.08 8.78
N TYR A 96 -16.91 -8.21 9.78
CA TYR A 96 -17.82 -8.49 10.89
C TYR A 96 -19.28 -8.62 10.44
N ILE A 97 -19.78 -7.68 9.63
CA ILE A 97 -21.15 -7.69 9.11
C ILE A 97 -21.38 -8.90 8.22
N GLU A 98 -20.43 -9.22 7.34
CA GLU A 98 -20.50 -10.40 6.48
C GLU A 98 -20.60 -11.69 7.31
N ASN A 99 -19.72 -11.89 8.29
CA ASN A 99 -19.77 -13.07 9.15
C ASN A 99 -21.04 -13.10 10.00
N GLN A 100 -21.57 -11.95 10.41
CA GLN A 100 -22.82 -11.91 11.15
C GLN A 100 -24.02 -12.31 10.27
N SER A 101 -24.05 -11.87 9.02
CA SER A 101 -25.04 -12.29 8.02
C SER A 101 -24.97 -13.79 7.72
N ARG A 102 -23.75 -14.35 7.70
CA ARG A 102 -23.50 -15.78 7.45
C ARG A 102 -23.59 -16.67 8.70
N ARG A 103 -23.78 -16.11 9.90
CA ARG A 103 -23.67 -16.85 11.18
C ARG A 103 -24.58 -18.07 11.26
N ASN A 104 -25.77 -17.98 10.69
CA ASN A 104 -26.77 -19.04 10.66
C ASN A 104 -26.70 -19.91 9.39
N ASN A 105 -25.66 -19.75 8.58
CA ASN A 105 -25.50 -20.51 7.35
C ASN A 105 -24.64 -21.75 7.59
N LEU A 106 -24.97 -22.83 6.88
CA LEU A 106 -24.11 -24.01 6.70
C LEU A 106 -23.98 -24.34 5.22
N ILE A 107 -22.87 -24.96 4.85
CA ILE A 107 -22.56 -25.45 3.52
C ILE A 107 -22.60 -26.98 3.56
N PHE A 108 -23.45 -27.57 2.73
CA PHE A 108 -23.58 -29.01 2.57
C PHE A 108 -22.92 -29.44 1.26
N ASP A 109 -21.85 -30.22 1.37
CA ASP A 109 -21.10 -30.78 0.24
C ASP A 109 -21.45 -32.25 0.05
N GLY A 110 -21.39 -32.75 -1.20
CA GLY A 110 -21.54 -34.17 -1.52
C GLY A 110 -22.98 -34.66 -1.70
N ILE A 111 -23.96 -33.77 -1.68
CA ILE A 111 -25.36 -34.07 -2.02
C ILE A 111 -25.52 -34.05 -3.54
N ARG A 112 -26.07 -35.12 -4.13
CA ARG A 112 -26.26 -35.26 -5.59
C ARG A 112 -26.98 -34.06 -6.18
N ASP A 113 -26.40 -33.49 -7.24
CA ASP A 113 -26.89 -32.31 -7.96
C ASP A 113 -27.80 -32.77 -9.11
N ASP A 114 -28.95 -32.11 -9.28
CA ASP A 114 -29.85 -32.35 -10.40
C ASP A 114 -29.82 -31.20 -11.41
N ARG A 115 -30.03 -31.54 -12.68
CA ARG A 115 -30.08 -30.54 -13.76
C ARG A 115 -31.31 -29.65 -13.54
N LYS A 116 -31.08 -28.34 -13.34
CA LYS A 116 -32.11 -27.32 -13.04
C LYS A 116 -32.81 -27.51 -11.68
N GLU A 117 -32.07 -27.95 -10.67
CA GLU A 117 -32.57 -28.03 -9.28
C GLU A 117 -33.06 -26.67 -8.76
N THR A 118 -34.28 -26.63 -8.22
CA THR A 118 -34.87 -25.43 -7.58
C THR A 118 -34.43 -25.31 -6.12
N TRP A 119 -34.73 -24.17 -5.49
CA TRP A 119 -34.39 -23.94 -4.08
C TRP A 119 -35.19 -24.85 -3.15
N GLU A 120 -36.47 -25.10 -3.47
CA GLU A 120 -37.35 -26.01 -2.73
C GLU A 120 -36.82 -27.45 -2.81
N GLN A 121 -36.36 -27.88 -3.99
CA GLN A 121 -35.74 -29.20 -4.15
C GLN A 121 -34.43 -29.32 -3.36
N SER A 122 -33.63 -28.25 -3.33
CA SER A 122 -32.41 -28.20 -2.50
C SER A 122 -32.74 -28.32 -1.01
N GLU A 123 -33.81 -27.65 -0.56
CA GLU A 123 -34.29 -27.71 0.82
C GLU A 123 -34.74 -29.13 1.20
N VAL A 124 -35.52 -29.79 0.34
CA VAL A 124 -35.98 -31.18 0.56
C VAL A 124 -34.79 -32.11 0.73
N LYS A 125 -33.79 -32.03 -0.15
CA LYS A 125 -32.57 -32.85 -0.05
C LYS A 125 -31.80 -32.60 1.26
N VAL A 126 -31.72 -31.34 1.69
CA VAL A 126 -31.09 -31.01 2.98
C VAL A 126 -31.88 -31.64 4.12
N LYS A 127 -33.21 -31.49 4.15
CA LYS A 127 -34.07 -32.11 5.17
C LYS A 127 -33.92 -33.63 5.19
N GLU A 128 -33.86 -34.29 4.04
CA GLU A 128 -33.59 -35.73 3.96
C GLU A 128 -32.26 -36.13 4.61
N VAL A 129 -31.18 -35.36 4.37
CA VAL A 129 -29.89 -35.59 5.03
C VAL A 129 -30.00 -35.39 6.54
N LEU A 130 -30.65 -34.32 7.00
CA LEU A 130 -30.84 -34.05 8.42
C LEU A 130 -31.64 -35.16 9.12
N LYS A 131 -32.70 -35.66 8.48
CA LYS A 131 -33.53 -36.76 9.01
C LYS A 131 -32.80 -38.09 8.99
N ASN A 132 -32.31 -38.50 7.82
CA ASN A 132 -31.82 -39.86 7.60
C ASN A 132 -30.40 -40.08 8.11
N LYS A 133 -29.53 -39.06 8.00
CA LYS A 133 -28.11 -39.17 8.36
C LYS A 133 -27.82 -38.61 9.74
N LEU A 134 -28.46 -37.50 10.12
CA LEU A 134 -28.23 -36.88 11.43
C LEU A 134 -29.27 -37.27 12.49
N ARG A 135 -30.35 -37.97 12.10
CA ARG A 135 -31.45 -38.40 12.99
C ARG A 135 -32.10 -37.24 13.75
N LEU A 136 -32.20 -36.09 13.09
CA LEU A 136 -32.84 -34.89 13.63
C LEU A 136 -34.31 -34.83 13.24
N ASN A 137 -35.14 -34.27 14.12
CA ASN A 137 -36.51 -33.92 13.77
C ASN A 137 -36.51 -32.70 12.85
N THR A 138 -36.75 -32.92 11.56
CA THR A 138 -36.75 -31.87 10.53
C THR A 138 -37.95 -30.96 10.59
N ASP A 139 -39.08 -31.41 11.16
CA ASP A 139 -40.30 -30.62 11.22
C ASP A 139 -40.15 -29.43 12.19
N ALA A 140 -39.24 -29.58 13.15
CA ALA A 140 -38.86 -28.50 14.05
C ALA A 140 -37.82 -27.55 13.43
N ILE A 141 -37.13 -27.91 12.33
CA ILE A 141 -36.03 -27.11 11.77
C ILE A 141 -36.56 -26.24 10.63
N GLU A 142 -36.48 -24.93 10.84
CA GLU A 142 -36.91 -23.94 9.85
C GLU A 142 -35.72 -23.46 9.01
N ILE A 143 -35.86 -23.61 7.69
CA ILE A 143 -34.88 -23.18 6.70
C ILE A 143 -35.44 -21.93 6.01
N GLU A 144 -34.68 -20.85 6.06
CA GLU A 144 -35.04 -19.59 5.38
C GLU A 144 -34.74 -19.70 3.88
N ARG A 145 -33.61 -20.33 3.52
CA ARG A 145 -33.18 -20.49 2.14
C ARG A 145 -32.20 -21.64 1.98
N ALA A 146 -32.37 -22.47 0.96
CA ALA A 146 -31.40 -23.47 0.53
C ALA A 146 -31.17 -23.33 -0.99
N HIS A 147 -29.91 -23.17 -1.41
CA HIS A 147 -29.60 -23.01 -2.84
C HIS A 147 -28.24 -23.59 -3.19
N ARG A 148 -28.11 -24.09 -4.42
CA ARG A 148 -26.83 -24.54 -4.99
C ARG A 148 -25.91 -23.35 -5.23
N ASN A 149 -24.66 -23.49 -4.80
CA ASN A 149 -23.62 -22.49 -4.99
C ASN A 149 -22.54 -22.99 -5.97
N GLY A 150 -22.13 -22.14 -6.90
CA GLY A 150 -21.13 -22.46 -7.93
C GLY A 150 -21.70 -22.91 -9.27
N ARG A 151 -20.79 -23.12 -10.23
CA ARG A 151 -21.13 -23.55 -11.60
C ARG A 151 -21.25 -25.07 -11.67
N PRO A 152 -22.18 -25.62 -12.49
CA PRO A 152 -22.27 -27.06 -12.71
C PRO A 152 -20.94 -27.62 -13.26
N GLY A 153 -20.55 -28.81 -12.81
CA GLY A 153 -19.34 -29.50 -13.23
C GLY A 153 -19.36 -30.97 -12.77
N ASP A 154 -18.20 -31.63 -12.78
CA ASP A 154 -18.09 -33.06 -12.46
C ASP A 154 -18.41 -33.39 -10.99
N ARG A 155 -18.24 -32.41 -10.10
CA ARG A 155 -18.54 -32.56 -8.67
C ARG A 155 -19.89 -31.91 -8.34
N PRO A 156 -20.72 -32.55 -7.50
CA PRO A 156 -21.97 -31.94 -7.06
C PRO A 156 -21.72 -30.58 -6.41
N ARG A 157 -22.47 -29.56 -6.82
CA ARG A 157 -22.36 -28.21 -6.26
C ARG A 157 -22.76 -28.21 -4.78
N PRO A 158 -22.05 -27.48 -3.89
CA PRO A 158 -22.50 -27.31 -2.50
C PRO A 158 -23.88 -26.67 -2.42
N ILE A 159 -24.65 -27.03 -1.39
CA ILE A 159 -25.87 -26.30 -1.00
C ILE A 159 -25.52 -25.36 0.15
N VAL A 160 -25.74 -24.06 -0.04
CA VAL A 160 -25.68 -23.08 1.06
C VAL A 160 -27.08 -22.95 1.65
N VAL A 161 -27.18 -23.22 2.95
CA VAL A 161 -28.44 -23.25 3.69
C VAL A 161 -28.40 -22.21 4.80
N LYS A 162 -29.37 -21.30 4.81
CA LYS A 162 -29.60 -20.34 5.90
C LYS A 162 -30.73 -20.85 6.78
N PHE A 163 -30.45 -21.04 8.06
CA PHE A 163 -31.43 -21.45 9.06
C PHE A 163 -32.01 -20.24 9.78
N SER A 164 -33.29 -20.30 10.15
CA SER A 164 -33.93 -19.20 10.90
C SER A 164 -33.36 -19.07 12.32
N ARG A 165 -32.97 -20.19 12.95
CA ARG A 165 -32.51 -20.20 14.35
C ARG A 165 -31.07 -20.70 14.47
N PHE A 166 -30.25 -19.92 15.19
CA PHE A 166 -28.86 -20.29 15.49
C PHE A 166 -28.74 -21.63 16.26
N LYS A 167 -29.71 -21.94 17.13
CA LYS A 167 -29.76 -23.19 17.89
C LYS A 167 -29.86 -24.42 16.97
N ASP A 168 -30.59 -24.32 15.86
CA ASP A 168 -30.73 -25.41 14.89
C ASP A 168 -29.40 -25.67 14.20
N LYS A 169 -28.74 -24.61 13.72
CA LYS A 169 -27.39 -24.67 13.15
C LYS A 169 -26.39 -25.33 14.12
N GLN A 170 -26.39 -24.94 15.39
CA GLN A 170 -25.53 -25.56 16.40
C GLN A 170 -25.87 -27.03 16.66
N SER A 171 -27.16 -27.39 16.66
CA SER A 171 -27.60 -28.78 16.80
C SER A 171 -27.09 -29.64 15.64
N ILE A 172 -27.22 -29.15 14.41
CA ILE A 172 -26.75 -29.82 13.20
C ILE A 172 -25.23 -30.05 13.27
N LEU A 173 -24.45 -29.03 13.62
CA LEU A 173 -22.99 -29.16 13.75
C LEU A 173 -22.57 -30.17 14.82
N ARG A 174 -23.28 -30.26 15.95
CA ARG A 174 -23.00 -31.28 16.99
C ARG A 174 -23.22 -32.71 16.49
N HIS A 175 -24.18 -32.91 15.59
CA HIS A 175 -24.51 -34.22 15.02
C HIS A 175 -23.70 -34.52 13.75
N ALA A 176 -23.03 -33.54 13.14
CA ALA A 176 -22.27 -33.70 11.90
C ALA A 176 -21.21 -34.82 11.95
N LYS A 177 -20.72 -35.19 13.15
CA LYS A 177 -19.85 -36.36 13.36
C LYS A 177 -20.44 -37.69 12.87
N LEU A 178 -21.77 -37.80 12.80
CA LEU A 178 -22.49 -38.97 12.29
C LEU A 178 -22.33 -39.16 10.77
N LEU A 179 -21.88 -38.12 10.06
CA LEU A 179 -21.59 -38.19 8.63
C LEU A 179 -20.24 -38.85 8.32
N LYS A 180 -19.43 -39.17 9.35
CA LYS A 180 -18.14 -39.84 9.14
C LYS A 180 -18.36 -41.18 8.42
N GLY A 181 -17.61 -41.39 7.34
CA GLY A 181 -17.76 -42.56 6.47
C GLY A 181 -18.79 -42.41 5.36
N THR A 182 -19.53 -41.29 5.33
CA THR A 182 -20.30 -40.88 4.17
C THR A 182 -19.48 -39.96 3.26
N SER A 183 -19.98 -39.68 2.06
CA SER A 183 -19.42 -38.68 1.15
C SER A 183 -19.98 -37.27 1.36
N ILE A 184 -20.73 -37.04 2.45
CA ILE A 184 -21.40 -35.77 2.75
C ILE A 184 -20.62 -35.03 3.83
N TYR A 185 -20.41 -33.73 3.62
CA TYR A 185 -19.72 -32.86 4.58
C TYR A 185 -20.58 -31.64 4.90
N ILE A 186 -20.51 -31.21 6.16
CA ILE A 186 -21.18 -29.99 6.63
C ILE A 186 -20.12 -29.05 7.16
N ASN A 187 -20.04 -27.87 6.56
CA ASN A 187 -19.11 -26.82 6.92
C ASN A 187 -19.86 -25.55 7.31
N GLU A 188 -19.24 -24.71 8.13
CA GLU A 188 -19.76 -23.36 8.38
C GLU A 188 -19.43 -22.44 7.20
N ASP A 189 -20.36 -21.53 6.88
CA ASP A 189 -20.18 -20.50 5.86
C ASP A 189 -19.50 -19.27 6.50
N TYR A 190 -18.22 -19.07 6.18
CA TYR A 190 -17.40 -17.99 6.71
C TYR A 190 -17.04 -16.99 5.60
N SER A 191 -16.76 -15.74 5.97
CA SER A 191 -16.20 -14.75 5.02
C SER A 191 -14.90 -15.25 4.40
N GLU A 192 -14.52 -14.68 3.26
CA GLU A 192 -13.27 -15.04 2.58
C GLU A 192 -12.04 -14.90 3.49
N ARG A 193 -11.98 -13.81 4.26
CA ARG A 193 -10.87 -13.54 5.19
C ARG A 193 -10.72 -14.65 6.24
N ILE A 194 -11.83 -15.11 6.81
CA ILE A 194 -11.82 -16.20 7.79
C ILE A 194 -11.50 -17.54 7.10
N ARG A 195 -12.04 -17.81 5.90
CA ARG A 195 -11.71 -19.01 5.13
C ARG A 195 -10.22 -19.10 4.84
N GLN A 196 -9.59 -17.99 4.44
CA GLN A 196 -8.16 -17.92 4.18
C GLN A 196 -7.34 -18.16 5.47
N LYS A 197 -7.66 -17.48 6.58
CA LYS A 197 -7.00 -17.75 7.87
C LYS A 197 -7.11 -19.23 8.28
N ARG A 198 -8.29 -19.83 8.12
CA ARG A 198 -8.50 -21.26 8.42
C ARG A 198 -7.64 -22.16 7.55
N LYS A 199 -7.50 -21.83 6.26
CA LYS A 199 -6.61 -22.54 5.31
C LYS A 199 -5.16 -22.46 5.77
N ASP A 200 -4.71 -21.29 6.21
CA ASP A 200 -3.35 -21.05 6.70
C ASP A 200 -3.06 -21.81 8.02
N LEU A 201 -4.09 -22.08 8.82
CA LEU A 201 -3.99 -22.88 10.04
C LEU A 201 -3.98 -24.40 9.81
N LEU A 202 -4.34 -24.89 8.62
CA LEU A 202 -4.41 -26.33 8.34
C LEU A 202 -3.07 -27.07 8.50
N PRO A 203 -1.91 -26.54 8.05
CA PRO A 203 -0.62 -27.19 8.27
C PRO A 203 -0.31 -27.37 9.75
N ALA A 204 -0.50 -26.31 10.56
CA ALA A 204 -0.26 -26.35 12.00
C ALA A 204 -1.22 -27.32 12.72
N LEU A 205 -2.49 -27.36 12.29
CA LEU A 205 -3.49 -28.32 12.77
C LEU A 205 -3.04 -29.78 12.51
N ARG A 206 -2.53 -30.07 11.32
CA ARG A 206 -2.04 -31.42 10.96
C ARG A 206 -0.82 -31.80 11.80
N ALA A 207 0.17 -30.92 11.89
CA ALA A 207 1.36 -31.15 12.69
C ALA A 207 1.04 -31.41 14.18
N ALA A 208 0.08 -30.68 14.76
CA ALA A 208 -0.36 -30.93 16.13
C ALA A 208 -1.01 -32.31 16.31
N ARG A 209 -1.83 -32.75 15.35
CA ARG A 209 -2.46 -34.08 15.38
C ARG A 209 -1.46 -35.20 15.17
N GLU A 210 -0.46 -35.01 14.31
CA GLU A 210 0.64 -35.97 14.10
C GLU A 210 1.46 -36.18 15.38
N ARG A 211 1.60 -35.14 16.21
CA ARG A 211 2.19 -35.24 17.55
C ARG A 211 1.27 -35.87 18.61
N GLY A 212 0.09 -36.36 18.23
CA GLY A 212 -0.88 -36.96 19.15
C GLY A 212 -1.70 -35.98 19.99
N GLN A 213 -1.60 -34.67 19.74
CA GLN A 213 -2.36 -33.65 20.45
C GLN A 213 -3.81 -33.55 19.92
N VAL A 214 -4.74 -33.15 20.76
CA VAL A 214 -6.12 -32.87 20.35
C VAL A 214 -6.15 -31.44 19.80
N ALA A 215 -6.28 -31.30 18.48
CA ALA A 215 -6.30 -29.99 17.83
C ALA A 215 -7.53 -29.79 16.94
N HIS A 216 -8.13 -28.60 17.01
CA HIS A 216 -9.26 -28.16 16.18
C HIS A 216 -9.24 -26.66 15.92
N ILE A 217 -9.84 -26.21 14.83
CA ILE A 217 -9.95 -24.78 14.48
C ILE A 217 -11.31 -24.27 14.90
N ARG A 218 -11.35 -23.28 15.79
CA ARG A 218 -12.56 -22.58 16.23
C ARG A 218 -12.55 -21.17 15.65
N TYR A 219 -13.53 -20.87 14.81
CA TYR A 219 -13.58 -19.62 14.05
C TYR A 219 -12.27 -19.40 13.27
N ASP A 220 -11.42 -18.47 13.70
CA ASP A 220 -10.14 -18.12 13.09
C ASP A 220 -8.91 -18.48 13.93
N LYS A 221 -9.08 -19.34 14.94
CA LYS A 221 -8.02 -19.74 15.87
C LYS A 221 -7.83 -21.25 15.92
N LEU A 222 -6.58 -21.68 16.02
CA LEU A 222 -6.21 -23.06 16.31
C LEU A 222 -6.21 -23.28 17.83
N VAL A 223 -6.99 -24.26 18.28
CA VAL A 223 -7.04 -24.70 19.67
C VAL A 223 -6.36 -26.06 19.77
N ILE A 224 -5.36 -26.17 20.63
CA ILE A 224 -4.60 -27.40 20.90
C ILE A 224 -4.75 -27.70 22.39
N SER A 225 -5.09 -28.94 22.73
CA SER A 225 -5.11 -29.44 24.10
C SER A 225 -4.32 -30.75 24.18
N ASP A 226 -3.53 -30.90 25.22
CA ASP A 226 -2.83 -32.14 25.50
C ASP A 226 -3.81 -33.18 26.07
N ARG A 227 -3.69 -34.43 25.63
CA ARG A 227 -4.44 -35.54 26.20
C ARG A 227 -3.91 -35.82 27.62
N GLY A 228 -4.32 -35.04 28.61
CA GLY A 228 -3.84 -35.18 29.98
C GLY A 228 -4.57 -34.39 31.06
N THR A 229 -5.26 -33.30 30.74
CA THR A 229 -6.04 -32.54 31.75
C THR A 229 -7.52 -32.90 31.65
N ALA A 230 -7.84 -34.15 32.01
CA ALA A 230 -9.16 -34.46 32.54
C ALA A 230 -9.19 -33.91 33.97
N ASN A 231 -9.96 -32.84 34.20
CA ASN A 231 -10.21 -32.35 35.55
C ASN A 231 -11.01 -33.39 36.33
N ASN A 232 -10.44 -33.71 37.50
CA ASN A 232 -11.10 -34.23 38.69
C ASN A 232 -12.22 -33.27 39.14
#